data_AF-A0A8T1S1T9-F1
#
_entry.id   AF-A0A8T1S1T9-F1
#
_cell.length_a   1.000
_cell.length_b   1.000
_cell.length_c   1.000
_cell.angle_alpha   90.00
_cell.angle_beta   90.00
_cell.angle_gamma   90.00
#
_symmetry.space_group_name_H-M   'P 1'
#
loop_
_entity.id
_entity.type
_entity.pdbx_description
1 polymer ?
#
loop_
_entity_poly.entity_id
_entity_poly.type
_entity_poly.pdbx_seq_one_letter_code
_entity_poly.pdbx_strand_id
1 'polypeptide(L)'
;MNIQVGDIIKLENNNFVTADLLLLSSSEPHSLTYIETAELDGETNLKVKQALTVTAELGLDLQKLSDFNGEVKCEAPNNKLDKFTGTLTLHGEKFALDNEKMLLRGCTIRNTEWCFGLVIYAGPDTKLMQNCGKTTFKRTSIDRLMNVLVLVIFAFLALMCFILAIGNGIWEYDTGYYFQVYLPWADGVSSAPYSGFLMFWSYVIILNTVVPISLYVSVEIIRLGNSFYIDWDRKMYYPLNDTPAQARTTTLNEELGQIKYIFSDKTGTLTQNIMAFNKCSINGKSYGEVYDLAGQRTEITEHTEKVDFSYNQLADPKFVFYDHSLVEAVKLGDAVTHRFFRLLSLCHTVMPEEKKEGNLVYQAQSPDEGALVTAARNFGFVFRARTPETITVVEMGETKVYELLAILDFNNVRKRMSVIVRSPEGDLTLYCKGADTIVYELLDSSCGPLKDET
;
A
#
# COMPACT_ATOMS: atom_id res chain seq x y z
N MET A 1 15.70 -7.54 -16.55
CA MET A 1 14.92 -8.33 -17.54
C MET A 1 14.49 -7.38 -18.63
N ASN A 2 14.74 -7.71 -19.90
CA ASN A 2 14.26 -6.93 -21.04
C ASN A 2 12.91 -7.52 -21.46
N ILE A 3 11.83 -7.06 -20.81
CA ILE A 3 10.47 -7.50 -21.11
C ILE A 3 9.92 -6.63 -22.26
N GLN A 4 9.38 -7.27 -23.29
CA GLN A 4 8.76 -6.62 -24.44
C GLN A 4 7.29 -7.02 -24.57
N VAL A 5 6.52 -6.19 -25.29
CA VAL A 5 5.12 -6.49 -25.60
C VAL A 5 5.06 -7.75 -26.47
N GLY A 6 4.20 -8.69 -26.10
CA GLY A 6 4.10 -10.00 -26.74
C GLY A 6 4.91 -11.11 -26.07
N ASP A 7 5.78 -10.81 -25.12
CA ASP A 7 6.48 -11.85 -24.36
C ASP A 7 5.51 -12.61 -23.44
N ILE A 8 5.73 -13.92 -23.30
CA ILE A 8 5.03 -14.75 -22.31
C ILE A 8 5.94 -14.90 -21.10
N ILE A 9 5.43 -14.53 -19.93
CA ILE A 9 6.17 -14.53 -18.67
C ILE A 9 5.51 -15.53 -17.72
N LYS A 10 6.34 -16.38 -17.09
CA LYS A 10 5.96 -17.18 -15.94
C LYS A 10 6.15 -16.35 -14.66
N LEU A 11 5.09 -16.21 -13.87
CA LEU A 11 5.16 -15.64 -12.53
C LEU A 11 4.94 -16.76 -11.51
N GLU A 12 5.71 -16.73 -10.43
CA GLU A 12 5.59 -17.67 -9.31
C GLU A 12 4.86 -17.02 -8.13
N ASN A 13 4.46 -17.84 -7.16
CA ASN A 13 3.80 -17.34 -5.96
C ASN A 13 4.66 -16.27 -5.25
N ASN A 14 4.03 -15.16 -4.85
CA ASN A 14 4.65 -13.98 -4.24
C ASN A 14 5.54 -13.14 -5.17
N ASN A 15 5.56 -13.39 -6.48
CA ASN A 15 6.25 -12.52 -7.42
C ASN A 15 5.44 -11.26 -7.74
N PHE A 16 6.16 -10.14 -7.89
CA PHE A 16 5.60 -8.89 -8.38
C PHE A 16 5.37 -8.93 -9.89
N VAL A 17 4.21 -8.42 -10.30
CA VAL A 17 3.86 -8.22 -11.70
C VAL A 17 4.55 -6.96 -12.22
N THR A 18 5.42 -7.11 -13.22
CA THR A 18 6.31 -6.05 -13.72
C THR A 18 5.75 -5.26 -14.91
N ALA A 19 4.74 -5.78 -15.58
CA ALA A 19 4.07 -5.23 -16.76
C ALA A 19 2.58 -5.58 -16.72
N ASP A 20 1.74 -4.96 -17.56
CA ASP A 20 0.32 -5.35 -17.61
C ASP A 20 0.19 -6.61 -18.48
N LEU A 21 -0.21 -7.72 -17.86
CA LEU A 21 -0.26 -9.04 -18.48
C LEU A 21 -1.70 -9.50 -18.68
N LEU A 22 -1.94 -10.20 -19.79
CA LEU A 22 -3.13 -11.01 -20.00
C LEU A 22 -2.87 -12.42 -19.45
N LEU A 23 -3.69 -12.87 -18.50
CA LEU A 23 -3.58 -14.20 -17.90
C LEU A 23 -3.94 -15.30 -18.92
N LEU A 24 -3.00 -16.21 -19.17
CA LEU A 24 -3.18 -17.33 -20.10
C LEU A 24 -3.55 -18.63 -19.39
N SER A 25 -2.79 -19.00 -18.35
CA SER A 25 -2.99 -20.23 -17.57
C SER A 25 -2.43 -20.05 -16.15
N SER A 26 -2.91 -20.87 -15.21
CA SER A 26 -2.41 -20.91 -13.84
C SER A 26 -2.49 -22.31 -13.22
N SER A 27 -1.85 -22.49 -12.07
CA SER A 27 -1.84 -23.73 -11.29
C SER A 27 -3.20 -24.13 -10.73
N GLU A 28 -4.05 -23.15 -10.41
CA GLU A 28 -5.30 -23.40 -9.70
C GLU A 28 -6.38 -24.00 -10.61
N PRO A 29 -7.34 -24.77 -10.05
CA PRO A 29 -8.49 -25.27 -10.79
C PRO A 29 -9.21 -24.13 -11.51
N HIS A 30 -9.69 -24.39 -12.74
CA HIS A 30 -10.34 -23.41 -13.62
C HIS A 30 -9.44 -22.22 -14.02
N SER A 31 -8.12 -22.36 -13.86
CA SER A 31 -7.12 -21.34 -14.14
C SER A 31 -7.41 -19.99 -13.46
N LEU A 32 -7.76 -20.07 -12.17
CA LEU A 32 -7.90 -18.93 -11.29
C LEU A 32 -6.52 -18.46 -10.82
N THR A 33 -6.37 -17.16 -10.60
CA THR A 33 -5.17 -16.56 -10.01
C THR A 33 -5.61 -15.53 -8.99
N TYR A 34 -5.00 -15.54 -7.81
CA TYR A 34 -5.27 -14.54 -6.78
C TYR A 34 -4.19 -13.47 -6.81
N ILE A 35 -4.62 -12.21 -6.82
CA ILE A 35 -3.71 -11.07 -6.82
C ILE A 35 -4.00 -10.14 -5.65
N GLU A 36 -2.93 -9.63 -5.05
CA GLU A 36 -2.99 -8.55 -4.07
C GLU A 36 -2.78 -7.22 -4.79
N THR A 37 -3.70 -6.26 -4.60
CA THR A 37 -3.67 -4.93 -5.25
C THR A 37 -3.33 -3.78 -4.31
N ALA A 38 -2.77 -4.08 -3.13
CA ALA A 38 -2.48 -3.09 -2.09
C ALA A 38 -1.65 -1.89 -2.59
N GLU A 39 -0.74 -2.08 -3.55
CA GLU A 39 0.07 -1.00 -4.14
C GLU A 39 -0.70 -0.12 -5.15
N LEU A 40 -1.80 -0.61 -5.72
CA LEU A 40 -2.57 0.07 -6.77
C LEU A 40 -3.75 0.87 -6.19
N ASP A 41 -4.50 0.27 -5.28
CA ASP A 41 -5.74 0.83 -4.73
C ASP A 41 -5.82 0.80 -3.20
N GLY A 42 -4.79 0.28 -2.52
CA GLY A 42 -4.79 0.17 -1.06
C GLY A 42 -5.76 -0.88 -0.50
N GLU A 43 -6.33 -1.73 -1.36
CA GLU A 43 -7.15 -2.88 -0.93
C GLU A 43 -6.25 -4.08 -0.61
N THR A 44 -6.41 -4.64 0.59
CA THR A 44 -5.64 -5.81 1.05
C THR A 44 -6.31 -7.14 0.70
N ASN A 45 -7.53 -7.09 0.16
CA ASN A 45 -8.26 -8.28 -0.23
C ASN A 45 -7.69 -8.81 -1.54
N LEU A 46 -7.52 -10.12 -1.62
CA LEU A 46 -7.12 -10.79 -2.83
C LEU A 46 -8.25 -10.73 -3.85
N LYS A 47 -7.93 -10.23 -5.04
CA LYS A 47 -8.84 -10.24 -6.18
C LYS A 47 -8.61 -11.49 -6.99
N VAL A 48 -9.69 -12.14 -7.38
CA VAL A 48 -9.66 -13.32 -8.23
C VAL A 48 -9.62 -12.87 -9.69
N LYS A 49 -8.72 -13.45 -10.47
CA LYS A 49 -8.59 -13.29 -11.93
C LYS A 49 -8.72 -14.66 -12.57
N GLN A 50 -9.38 -14.73 -13.72
CA GLN A 50 -9.64 -16.00 -14.40
C GLN A 50 -9.14 -15.93 -15.84
N ALA A 51 -8.39 -16.95 -16.25
CA ALA A 51 -7.95 -17.09 -17.63
C ALA A 51 -9.12 -17.47 -18.56
N LEU A 52 -8.94 -17.31 -19.87
CA LEU A 52 -9.88 -17.89 -20.83
C LEU A 52 -9.81 -19.42 -20.76
N THR A 53 -10.94 -20.10 -20.87
CA THR A 53 -11.01 -21.56 -20.87
C THR A 53 -10.14 -22.18 -21.97
N VAL A 54 -10.05 -21.52 -23.13
CA VAL A 54 -9.26 -21.99 -24.27
C VAL A 54 -7.75 -21.87 -24.02
N THR A 55 -7.31 -20.84 -23.29
CA THR A 55 -5.88 -20.67 -22.96
C THR A 55 -5.49 -21.47 -21.71
N ALA A 56 -6.45 -21.77 -20.83
CA ALA A 56 -6.23 -22.60 -19.64
C ALA A 56 -5.65 -23.99 -19.98
N GLU A 57 -6.04 -24.56 -21.12
CA GLU A 57 -5.56 -25.87 -21.60
C GLU A 57 -4.06 -25.91 -21.96
N LEU A 58 -3.42 -24.75 -22.12
CA LEU A 58 -1.97 -24.63 -22.33
C LEU A 58 -1.21 -25.17 -21.11
N GLY A 59 -1.76 -24.96 -19.91
CA GLY A 59 -1.20 -25.46 -18.66
C GLY A 59 0.25 -25.03 -18.44
N LEU A 60 1.07 -25.96 -17.96
CA LEU A 60 2.52 -25.83 -17.74
C LEU A 60 3.38 -26.19 -18.96
N ASP A 61 2.76 -26.58 -20.07
CA ASP A 61 3.47 -27.15 -21.21
C ASP A 61 4.10 -26.06 -22.07
N LEU A 62 5.43 -25.91 -21.95
CA LEU A 62 6.21 -24.93 -22.68
C LEU A 62 6.15 -25.13 -24.20
N GLN A 63 5.93 -26.36 -24.69
CA GLN A 63 5.79 -26.59 -26.13
C GLN A 63 4.47 -26.01 -26.64
N LYS A 64 3.36 -26.26 -25.95
CA LYS A 64 2.06 -25.66 -26.29
C LYS A 64 2.08 -24.13 -26.22
N LEU A 65 2.77 -23.57 -25.23
CA LEU A 65 2.95 -22.12 -25.11
C LEU A 65 3.82 -21.55 -26.25
N SER A 66 4.82 -22.29 -26.72
CA SER A 66 5.65 -21.89 -27.87
C SER A 66 4.89 -21.99 -29.20
N ASP A 67 4.00 -22.98 -29.34
CA ASP A 67 3.17 -23.20 -30.53
C ASP A 67 1.92 -22.31 -30.52
N PHE A 68 1.66 -21.60 -29.42
CA PHE A 68 0.52 -20.70 -29.27
C PHE A 68 0.58 -19.56 -30.29
N ASN A 69 -0.37 -19.56 -31.22
CA ASN A 69 -0.49 -18.55 -32.25
C ASN A 69 -1.85 -17.84 -32.15
N GLY A 70 -1.85 -16.68 -31.49
CA GLY A 70 -3.02 -15.84 -31.30
C GLY A 70 -2.71 -14.36 -31.51
N GLU A 71 -3.69 -13.60 -31.99
CA GLU A 71 -3.59 -12.14 -32.15
C GLU A 71 -4.47 -11.46 -31.10
N VAL A 72 -3.87 -10.63 -30.24
CA VAL A 72 -4.62 -9.80 -29.27
C VAL A 72 -4.76 -8.39 -29.82
N LYS A 73 -6.01 -7.93 -30.01
CA LYS A 73 -6.33 -6.53 -30.32
C LYS A 73 -6.93 -5.89 -29.08
N CYS A 74 -6.32 -4.84 -28.56
CA CYS A 74 -6.77 -4.15 -27.36
C CYS A 74 -6.88 -2.63 -27.59
N GLU A 75 -7.50 -1.94 -26.65
CA GLU A 75 -7.54 -0.48 -26.65
C GLU A 75 -6.16 0.16 -26.45
N ALA A 76 -6.06 1.47 -26.70
CA ALA A 76 -4.83 2.21 -26.41
C ALA A 76 -4.57 2.28 -24.88
N PRO A 77 -3.30 2.40 -24.45
CA PRO A 77 -2.95 2.59 -23.04
C PRO A 77 -3.76 3.73 -22.41
N ASN A 78 -4.32 3.46 -21.22
CA ASN A 78 -5.13 4.42 -20.49
C ASN A 78 -4.87 4.32 -18.97
N ASN A 79 -5.35 5.31 -18.21
CA ASN A 79 -5.12 5.40 -16.77
C ASN A 79 -6.24 4.77 -15.92
N LYS A 80 -7.22 4.09 -16.52
CA LYS A 80 -8.36 3.51 -15.80
C LYS A 80 -8.06 2.08 -15.37
N LEU A 81 -7.84 1.88 -14.07
CA LEU A 81 -7.48 0.58 -13.49
C LEU A 81 -8.58 -0.47 -13.63
N ASP A 82 -9.84 -0.05 -13.63
CA ASP A 82 -11.05 -0.87 -13.67
C ASP A 82 -11.46 -1.29 -15.09
N LYS A 83 -11.02 -0.56 -16.11
CA LYS A 83 -11.46 -0.76 -17.50
C LYS A 83 -10.37 -1.34 -18.37
N PHE A 84 -10.62 -2.51 -18.96
CA PHE A 84 -9.83 -3.04 -20.06
C PHE A 84 -10.76 -3.67 -21.07
N THR A 85 -10.53 -3.40 -22.35
CA THR A 85 -11.27 -4.00 -23.46
C THR A 85 -10.31 -4.48 -24.54
N GLY A 86 -10.49 -5.74 -24.94
CA GLY A 86 -9.73 -6.34 -26.02
C GLY A 86 -10.43 -7.55 -26.62
N THR A 87 -9.81 -8.13 -27.63
CA THR A 87 -10.26 -9.34 -28.31
C THR A 87 -9.05 -10.19 -28.64
N LEU A 88 -9.04 -11.42 -28.14
CA LEU A 88 -8.11 -12.46 -28.55
C LEU A 88 -8.70 -13.19 -29.75
N THR A 89 -7.96 -13.25 -30.85
CA THR A 89 -8.30 -14.08 -32.02
C THR A 89 -7.40 -15.30 -32.03
N LEU A 90 -7.99 -16.49 -31.85
CA LEU A 90 -7.27 -17.76 -31.83
C LEU A 90 -7.92 -18.71 -32.85
N HIS A 91 -7.14 -19.23 -33.79
CA HIS A 91 -7.62 -20.13 -34.86
C HIS A 91 -8.88 -19.63 -35.62
N GLY A 92 -9.05 -18.31 -35.73
CA GLY A 92 -10.20 -17.67 -36.38
C GLY A 92 -11.41 -17.40 -35.47
N GLU A 93 -11.43 -17.94 -34.25
CA GLU A 93 -12.43 -17.62 -33.23
C GLU A 93 -12.02 -16.40 -32.41
N LYS A 94 -13.01 -15.60 -31.99
CA LYS A 94 -12.80 -14.35 -31.26
C LYS A 94 -13.33 -14.47 -29.84
N PHE A 95 -12.47 -14.18 -28.87
CA PHE A 95 -12.78 -14.17 -27.45
C PHE A 95 -12.66 -12.76 -26.90
N ALA A 96 -13.70 -12.29 -26.20
CA ALA A 96 -13.68 -10.98 -25.56
C ALA A 96 -12.75 -10.99 -24.34
N LEU A 97 -11.94 -9.94 -24.21
CA LEU A 97 -11.07 -9.71 -23.07
C LEU A 97 -11.59 -8.52 -22.26
N ASP A 98 -11.68 -8.73 -20.95
CA ASP A 98 -12.11 -7.77 -19.95
C ASP A 98 -11.00 -7.59 -18.89
N ASN A 99 -11.25 -6.71 -17.92
CA ASN A 99 -10.30 -6.45 -16.84
C ASN A 99 -10.13 -7.64 -15.88
N GLU A 100 -11.04 -8.62 -15.88
CA GLU A 100 -10.96 -9.83 -15.04
C GLU A 100 -9.89 -10.81 -15.52
N LYS A 101 -9.45 -10.67 -16.77
CA LYS A 101 -8.37 -11.47 -17.38
C LYS A 101 -7.00 -10.79 -17.31
N MET A 102 -6.93 -9.57 -16.77
CA MET A 102 -5.69 -8.78 -16.71
C MET A 102 -5.03 -8.82 -15.33
N LEU A 103 -3.71 -8.96 -15.32
CA LEU A 103 -2.81 -8.78 -14.18
C LEU A 103 -2.07 -7.46 -14.37
N LEU A 104 -2.30 -6.48 -13.50
CA LEU A 104 -1.71 -5.15 -13.64
C LEU A 104 -0.34 -5.07 -12.97
N ARG A 105 0.52 -4.18 -13.48
CA ARG A 105 1.80 -3.87 -12.85
C ARG A 105 1.60 -3.34 -11.42
N GLY A 106 2.40 -3.83 -10.47
CA GLY A 106 2.29 -3.49 -9.04
C GLY A 106 1.40 -4.46 -8.25
N CYS A 107 0.65 -5.35 -8.92
CA CYS A 107 0.03 -6.48 -8.26
C CYS A 107 1.09 -7.49 -7.79
N THR A 108 0.80 -8.20 -6.71
CA THR A 108 1.58 -9.37 -6.27
C THR A 108 0.74 -10.62 -6.44
N ILE A 109 1.30 -11.67 -7.05
CA ILE A 109 0.63 -12.97 -7.15
C ILE A 109 0.61 -13.62 -5.77
N ARG A 110 -0.55 -14.11 -5.31
CA ARG A 110 -0.72 -14.79 -4.03
C ARG A 110 -1.50 -16.08 -4.26
N ASN A 111 -1.36 -17.06 -3.36
CA ASN A 111 -2.17 -18.29 -3.33
C ASN A 111 -2.28 -18.99 -4.71
N THR A 112 -1.22 -18.92 -5.52
CA THR A 112 -1.15 -19.51 -6.85
C THR A 112 0.31 -19.85 -7.08
N GLU A 113 0.63 -21.14 -7.24
CA GLU A 113 2.02 -21.61 -7.37
C GLU A 113 2.72 -21.00 -8.58
N TRP A 114 2.02 -20.97 -9.72
CA TRP A 114 2.51 -20.37 -10.96
C TRP A 114 1.35 -19.87 -11.84
N CYS A 115 1.63 -18.85 -12.63
CA CYS A 115 0.77 -18.43 -13.74
C CYS A 115 1.60 -17.96 -14.94
N PHE A 116 1.05 -18.11 -16.13
CA PHE A 116 1.61 -17.57 -17.37
C PHE A 116 0.79 -16.37 -17.83
N GLY A 117 1.48 -15.28 -18.14
CA GLY A 117 0.86 -14.05 -18.64
C GLY A 117 1.53 -13.55 -19.91
N LEU A 118 0.72 -13.10 -20.88
CA LEU A 118 1.17 -12.43 -22.09
C LEU A 118 1.28 -10.92 -21.84
N VAL A 119 2.43 -10.31 -22.12
CA VAL A 119 2.64 -8.87 -21.91
C VAL A 119 1.84 -8.06 -22.93
N ILE A 120 0.89 -7.26 -22.45
CA ILE A 120 0.08 -6.34 -23.26
C ILE A 120 0.65 -4.93 -23.25
N TYR A 121 0.95 -4.38 -22.06
CA TYR A 121 1.58 -3.07 -21.92
C TYR A 121 2.86 -3.19 -21.08
N ALA A 122 3.92 -2.51 -21.53
CA ALA A 122 5.22 -2.52 -20.86
C ALA A 122 5.74 -1.09 -20.65
N GLY A 123 6.56 -0.89 -19.60
CA GLY A 123 7.21 0.38 -19.34
C GLY A 123 6.21 1.52 -19.04
N PRO A 124 6.30 2.69 -19.70
CA PRO A 124 5.41 3.83 -19.47
C PRO A 124 3.94 3.56 -19.84
N ASP A 125 3.67 2.56 -20.68
CA ASP A 125 2.31 2.28 -21.18
C ASP A 125 1.46 1.50 -20.17
N THR A 126 2.08 0.92 -19.12
CA THR A 126 1.33 0.26 -18.06
C THR A 126 0.40 1.23 -17.34
N LYS A 127 -0.78 0.78 -16.92
CA LYS A 127 -1.78 1.64 -16.28
C LYS A 127 -1.27 2.32 -15.00
N LEU A 128 -0.42 1.64 -14.23
CA LEU A 128 0.21 2.23 -13.05
C LEU A 128 1.07 3.44 -13.42
N MET A 129 1.91 3.31 -14.45
CA MET A 129 2.79 4.40 -14.90
C MET A 129 2.01 5.54 -15.56
N GLN A 130 0.89 5.25 -16.22
CA GLN A 130 -0.03 6.29 -16.73
C GLN A 130 -0.67 7.12 -15.61
N ASN A 131 -0.76 6.57 -14.40
CA ASN A 131 -1.19 7.28 -13.20
C ASN A 131 -0.01 7.92 -12.42
N CYS A 132 1.23 7.53 -12.70
CA CYS A 132 2.40 8.19 -12.11
C CYS A 132 2.57 9.60 -12.68
N GLY A 133 2.54 10.60 -11.81
CA GLY A 133 2.88 11.96 -12.18
C GLY A 133 4.33 12.06 -12.70
N LYS A 134 4.58 13.00 -13.62
CA LYS A 134 5.96 13.31 -14.04
C LYS A 134 6.74 13.82 -12.84
N THR A 135 7.94 13.28 -12.63
CA THR A 135 8.84 13.76 -11.57
C THR A 135 9.27 15.19 -11.89
N THR A 136 8.89 16.14 -11.04
CA THR A 136 9.32 17.52 -11.13
C THR A 136 10.35 17.80 -10.05
N PHE A 137 11.45 18.50 -10.40
CA PHE A 137 12.37 19.01 -9.39
C PHE A 137 11.64 19.99 -8.46
N LYS A 138 11.59 19.66 -7.18
CA LYS A 138 11.01 20.52 -6.15
C LYS A 138 12.03 21.62 -5.79
N ARG A 139 11.58 22.87 -5.72
CA ARG A 139 12.38 24.02 -5.26
C ARG A 139 11.78 24.56 -3.98
N THR A 140 12.62 24.92 -3.01
CA THR A 140 12.10 25.36 -1.70
C THR A 140 11.59 26.79 -1.72
N SER A 141 10.75 27.11 -0.74
CA SER A 141 10.33 28.49 -0.46
C SER A 141 11.54 29.41 -0.18
N ILE A 142 12.57 28.89 0.50
CA ILE A 142 13.80 29.62 0.82
C ILE A 142 14.62 29.88 -0.46
N ASP A 143 14.70 28.93 -1.39
CA ASP A 143 15.38 29.17 -2.67
C ASP A 143 14.73 30.34 -3.43
N ARG A 144 13.40 30.45 -3.39
CA ARG A 144 12.68 31.58 -3.99
C ARG A 144 12.99 32.89 -3.27
N LEU A 145 12.98 32.89 -1.94
CA LEU A 145 13.30 34.06 -1.12
C LEU A 145 14.75 34.54 -1.37
N MET A 146 15.72 33.62 -1.38
CA MET A 146 17.12 33.93 -1.62
C MET A 146 17.33 34.56 -3.00
N ASN A 147 16.68 34.02 -4.04
CA ASN A 147 16.72 34.62 -5.38
C ASN A 147 16.15 36.04 -5.40
N VAL A 148 15.03 36.29 -4.71
CA VAL A 148 14.45 37.63 -4.59
C VAL A 148 15.40 38.58 -3.85
N LEU A 149 15.98 38.16 -2.73
CA LEU A 149 16.94 38.96 -1.97
C LEU A 149 18.18 39.30 -2.81
N VAL A 150 18.71 38.34 -3.57
CA VAL A 150 19.85 38.55 -4.47
C VAL A 150 19.52 39.59 -5.54
N LEU A 151 18.33 39.52 -6.16
CA LEU A 151 17.90 40.55 -7.12
C LEU A 151 17.78 41.93 -6.49
N VAL A 152 17.26 42.03 -5.26
CA VAL A 152 17.18 43.29 -4.51
C VAL A 152 18.57 43.84 -4.20
N ILE A 153 19.51 42.98 -3.79
CA ILE A 153 20.91 43.37 -3.53
C ILE A 153 21.59 43.85 -4.80
N PHE A 154 21.40 43.18 -5.94
CA PHE A 154 21.94 43.64 -7.23
C PHE A 154 21.37 44.99 -7.65
N ALA A 155 20.06 45.21 -7.47
CA ALA A 155 19.45 46.50 -7.75
C ALA A 155 20.00 47.62 -6.85
N PHE A 156 20.19 47.33 -5.56
CA PHE A 156 20.80 48.26 -4.60
C PHE A 156 22.26 48.58 -4.97
N LEU A 157 23.05 47.56 -5.34
CA LEU A 157 24.43 47.72 -5.80
C LEU A 157 24.51 48.62 -7.03
N ALA A 158 23.68 48.35 -8.05
CA ALA A 158 23.64 49.16 -9.26
C ALA A 158 23.28 50.62 -8.97
N LEU A 159 22.32 50.87 -8.07
CA LEU A 159 21.94 52.21 -7.65
C LEU A 159 23.07 52.92 -6.92
N MET A 160 23.76 52.24 -6.00
CA MET A 160 24.89 52.81 -5.26
C MET A 160 26.05 53.16 -6.21
N CYS A 161 26.42 52.25 -7.11
CA CYS A 161 27.44 52.50 -8.13
C CYS A 161 27.06 53.67 -9.04
N PHE A 162 25.78 53.80 -9.39
CA PHE A 162 25.29 54.91 -10.22
C PHE A 162 25.42 56.27 -9.50
N ILE A 163 25.04 56.35 -8.22
CA ILE A 163 25.19 57.57 -7.42
C ILE A 163 26.67 57.96 -7.27
N LEU A 164 27.54 56.99 -6.98
CA LEU A 164 28.98 57.23 -6.86
C LEU A 164 29.62 57.65 -8.18
N ALA A 165 29.19 57.06 -9.31
CA ALA A 165 29.65 57.42 -10.64
C ALA A 165 29.27 58.87 -11.02
N ILE A 166 28.04 59.29 -10.68
CA ILE A 166 27.59 60.68 -10.87
C ILE A 166 28.42 61.61 -9.97
N GLY A 167 28.60 61.27 -8.70
CA GLY A 167 29.42 62.06 -7.77
C GLY A 167 30.85 62.25 -8.27
N ASN A 168 31.47 61.18 -8.79
CA ASN A 168 32.77 61.25 -9.43
C ASN A 168 32.76 62.15 -10.68
N GLY A 169 31.75 62.02 -11.54
CA GLY A 169 31.61 62.85 -12.74
C GLY A 169 31.47 64.35 -12.42
N ILE A 170 30.71 64.71 -11.37
CA ILE A 170 30.57 66.09 -10.91
C ILE A 170 31.90 66.61 -10.35
N TRP A 171 32.56 65.84 -9.48
CA TRP A 171 33.84 66.24 -8.90
C TRP A 171 34.93 66.42 -9.96
N GLU A 172 34.95 65.55 -10.96
CA GLU A 172 35.90 65.62 -12.08
C GLU A 172 35.68 66.86 -12.95
N TYR A 173 34.42 67.26 -13.12
CA TYR A 173 34.06 68.48 -13.85
C TYR A 173 34.44 69.75 -13.08
N ASP A 174 34.10 69.82 -11.78
CA ASP A 174 34.27 71.04 -10.99
C ASP A 174 35.71 71.26 -10.50
N THR A 175 36.37 70.20 -10.05
CA THR A 175 37.70 70.28 -9.39
C THR A 175 38.76 69.52 -10.15
N GLY A 176 38.44 68.31 -10.62
CA GLY A 176 39.39 67.41 -11.28
C GLY A 176 40.04 68.01 -12.53
N TYR A 177 39.28 68.75 -13.34
CA TYR A 177 39.79 69.47 -14.51
C TYR A 177 40.92 70.46 -14.19
N TYR A 178 40.84 71.15 -13.04
CA TYR A 178 41.86 72.10 -12.59
C TYR A 178 43.01 71.42 -11.83
N PHE A 179 42.80 70.21 -11.31
CA PHE A 179 43.73 69.48 -10.46
C PHE A 179 44.61 68.46 -11.23
N GLN A 180 44.56 68.47 -12.57
CA GLN A 180 45.32 67.54 -13.43
C GLN A 180 46.84 67.61 -13.26
N VAL A 181 47.37 68.70 -12.68
CA VAL A 181 48.81 68.82 -12.34
C VAL A 181 49.24 67.78 -11.31
N TYR A 182 48.35 67.40 -10.39
CA TYR A 182 48.64 66.45 -9.31
C TYR A 182 48.01 65.08 -9.55
N LEU A 183 46.88 65.03 -10.28
CA LEU A 183 46.17 63.78 -10.60
C LEU A 183 45.72 63.78 -12.09
N PRO A 184 46.60 63.39 -13.03
CA PRO A 184 46.26 63.35 -14.44
C PRO A 184 45.25 62.24 -14.77
N TRP A 185 44.43 62.46 -15.79
CA TRP A 185 43.52 61.44 -16.29
C TRP A 185 44.28 60.28 -16.94
N ALA A 186 43.71 59.08 -16.86
CA ALA A 186 44.25 57.91 -17.54
C ALA A 186 44.18 58.08 -19.07
N ASP A 187 45.16 57.50 -19.77
CA ASP A 187 45.24 57.55 -21.22
C ASP A 187 43.96 57.00 -21.87
N GLY A 188 43.30 57.82 -22.69
CA GLY A 188 42.04 57.48 -23.37
C GLY A 188 40.77 58.00 -22.70
N VAL A 189 40.85 58.73 -21.58
CA VAL A 189 39.71 59.42 -20.98
C VAL A 189 39.53 60.80 -21.61
N SER A 190 38.48 60.97 -22.41
CA SER A 190 38.26 62.20 -23.20
C SER A 190 37.34 63.24 -22.55
N SER A 191 36.57 62.87 -21.52
CA SER A 191 35.61 63.77 -20.87
C SER A 191 35.25 63.32 -19.44
N ALA A 192 34.82 64.27 -18.59
CA ALA A 192 34.36 63.98 -17.21
C ALA A 192 33.16 63.01 -17.16
N PRO A 193 32.15 63.08 -18.04
CA PRO A 193 31.09 62.07 -18.10
C PRO A 193 31.62 60.67 -18.47
N TYR A 194 32.63 60.59 -19.35
CA TYR A 194 33.26 59.33 -19.71
C TYR A 194 34.09 58.75 -18.56
N SER A 195 34.77 59.60 -17.78
CA SER A 195 35.42 59.20 -16.52
C SER A 195 34.41 58.60 -15.54
N GLY A 196 33.27 59.28 -15.32
CA GLY A 196 32.17 58.76 -14.48
C GLY A 196 31.61 57.43 -14.97
N PHE A 197 31.46 57.24 -16.28
CA PHE A 197 31.02 55.97 -16.87
C PHE A 197 32.01 54.82 -16.62
N LEU A 198 33.31 55.04 -16.78
CA LEU A 198 34.32 54.03 -16.45
C LEU A 198 34.35 53.74 -14.94
N MET A 199 34.19 54.79 -14.13
CA MET A 199 34.19 54.67 -12.67
C MET A 199 32.99 53.88 -12.15
N PHE A 200 31.84 53.91 -12.84
CA PHE A 200 30.70 53.04 -12.54
C PHE A 200 31.11 51.56 -12.53
N TRP A 201 31.77 51.09 -13.58
CA TRP A 201 32.22 49.68 -13.69
C TRP A 201 33.31 49.35 -12.67
N SER A 202 34.21 50.29 -12.39
CA SER A 202 35.21 50.15 -11.32
C SER A 202 34.56 49.97 -9.95
N TYR A 203 33.53 50.77 -9.62
CA TYR A 203 32.80 50.64 -8.37
C TYR A 203 31.99 49.33 -8.29
N VAL A 204 31.44 48.84 -9.41
CA VAL A 204 30.77 47.52 -9.44
C VAL A 204 31.75 46.42 -9.05
N ILE A 205 32.99 46.45 -9.55
CA ILE A 205 34.02 45.47 -9.21
C ILE A 205 34.40 45.56 -7.73
N ILE A 206 34.63 46.77 -7.22
CA ILE A 206 35.01 47.00 -5.82
C ILE A 206 33.91 46.56 -4.86
N LEU A 207 32.65 46.87 -5.17
CA LEU A 207 31.49 46.59 -4.33
C LEU A 207 30.84 45.22 -4.61
N ASN A 208 31.41 44.39 -5.49
CA ASN A 208 30.90 43.03 -5.77
C ASN A 208 30.85 42.14 -4.51
N THR A 209 31.64 42.46 -3.48
CA THR A 209 31.59 41.78 -2.16
C THR A 209 30.25 41.90 -1.45
N VAL A 210 29.39 42.85 -1.87
CA VAL A 210 28.01 43.00 -1.36
C VAL A 210 27.12 41.83 -1.80
N VAL A 211 27.44 41.15 -2.90
CA VAL A 211 26.73 39.94 -3.34
C VAL A 211 27.40 38.71 -2.70
N PRO A 212 26.80 38.07 -1.70
CA PRO A 212 27.47 37.02 -0.94
C PRO A 212 27.39 35.69 -1.71
N ILE A 213 28.34 35.43 -2.61
CA ILE A 213 28.43 34.15 -3.34
C ILE A 213 28.58 32.98 -2.35
N SER A 214 29.23 33.21 -1.21
CA SER A 214 29.39 32.22 -0.14
C SER A 214 28.07 31.79 0.50
N LEU A 215 27.00 32.59 0.42
CA LEU A 215 25.70 32.25 1.02
C LEU A 215 25.15 30.94 0.44
N TYR A 216 25.21 30.79 -0.88
CA TYR A 216 24.73 29.57 -1.57
C TYR A 216 25.49 28.33 -1.14
N VAL A 217 26.82 28.42 -1.10
CA VAL A 217 27.68 27.29 -0.72
C VAL A 217 27.45 26.90 0.75
N SER A 218 27.35 27.89 1.64
CA SER A 218 27.09 27.64 3.06
C SER A 218 25.73 26.96 3.29
N VAL A 219 24.67 27.41 2.59
CA VAL A 219 23.34 26.80 2.69
C VAL A 219 23.35 25.35 2.21
N GLU A 220 24.04 25.05 1.09
CA GLU A 220 24.16 23.67 0.59
C GLU A 220 24.94 22.76 1.56
N ILE A 221 26.00 23.27 2.19
CA ILE A 221 26.75 22.51 3.21
C ILE A 221 25.87 22.24 4.44
N ILE A 222 25.09 23.23 4.89
CA ILE A 222 24.16 23.07 6.02
C ILE A 222 23.08 22.03 5.68
N ARG A 223 22.50 22.10 4.48
CA ARG A 223 21.51 21.13 3.98
C ARG A 223 22.05 19.71 3.94
N LEU A 224 23.28 19.54 3.46
CA LEU A 224 23.98 18.25 3.45
C LEU A 224 24.23 17.73 4.87
N GLY A 225 24.71 18.58 5.78
CA GLY A 225 24.91 18.22 7.18
C GLY A 225 23.61 17.76 7.87
N ASN A 226 22.51 18.49 7.65
CA ASN A 226 21.20 18.12 8.18
C ASN A 226 20.70 16.77 7.63
N SER A 227 20.99 16.47 6.36
CA SER A 227 20.68 15.16 5.76
C SER A 227 21.35 14.03 6.53
N PHE A 228 22.64 14.18 6.86
CA PHE A 228 23.36 13.18 7.65
C PHE A 228 22.84 13.05 9.08
N TYR A 229 22.38 14.15 9.71
CA TYR A 229 21.78 14.07 11.03
C TYR A 229 20.46 13.29 11.05
N ILE A 230 19.65 13.36 9.99
CA ILE A 230 18.45 12.54 9.85
C ILE A 230 18.85 11.05 9.74
N ASP A 231 19.84 10.76 8.90
CA ASP A 231 20.30 9.38 8.65
C ASP A 231 20.95 8.73 9.90
N TRP A 232 21.58 9.52 10.77
CA TRP A 232 22.27 9.04 11.97
C TRP A 232 21.38 9.00 13.23
N ASP A 233 20.11 9.41 13.15
CA ASP A 233 19.24 9.42 14.32
C ASP A 233 18.75 8.01 14.69
N ARG A 234 19.26 7.50 15.81
CA ARG A 234 18.84 6.21 16.38
C ARG A 234 17.37 6.18 16.81
N LYS A 235 16.74 7.33 17.09
CA LYS A 235 15.32 7.37 17.45
C LYS A 235 14.40 7.13 16.25
N MET A 236 14.88 7.40 15.04
CA MET A 236 14.16 7.17 13.79
C MET A 236 14.56 5.85 13.10
N TYR A 237 15.17 4.93 13.85
CA TYR A 237 15.55 3.60 13.38
C TYR A 237 14.47 2.57 13.74
N TYR A 238 14.08 1.76 12.77
CA TYR A 238 13.11 0.68 12.95
C TYR A 238 13.81 -0.68 13.11
N PRO A 239 13.83 -1.29 14.32
CA PRO A 239 14.65 -2.47 14.58
C PRO A 239 14.20 -3.76 13.88
N LEU A 240 12.88 -3.93 13.65
CA LEU A 240 12.34 -5.19 13.12
C LEU A 240 12.78 -5.48 11.68
N ASN A 241 12.93 -4.43 10.86
CA ASN A 241 13.39 -4.56 9.46
C ASN A 241 14.78 -3.94 9.23
N ASP A 242 15.53 -3.66 10.30
CA ASP A 242 16.85 -3.02 10.23
C ASP A 242 16.88 -1.79 9.30
N THR A 243 15.85 -0.94 9.40
CA THR A 243 15.65 0.17 8.45
C THR A 243 15.87 1.51 9.16
N PRO A 244 16.95 2.25 8.84
CA PRO A 244 17.14 3.60 9.32
C PRO A 244 16.32 4.61 8.52
N ALA A 245 16.09 5.80 9.07
CA ALA A 245 15.63 6.93 8.30
C ALA A 245 16.66 7.28 7.21
N GLN A 246 16.19 7.62 6.01
CA GLN A 246 17.05 7.97 4.89
C GLN A 246 16.54 9.23 4.19
N ALA A 247 17.33 10.29 4.24
CA ALA A 247 17.07 11.52 3.51
C ALA A 247 17.48 11.37 2.04
N ARG A 248 16.50 11.09 1.17
CA ARG A 248 16.72 10.94 -0.29
C ARG A 248 17.02 12.24 -1.03
N THR A 249 16.75 13.39 -0.42
CA THR A 249 16.93 14.71 -1.04
C THR A 249 17.48 15.65 0.01
N THR A 250 18.61 16.30 -0.28
CA THR A 250 19.29 17.21 0.65
C THR A 250 18.64 18.59 0.73
N THR A 251 17.91 19.01 -0.32
CA THR A 251 17.43 20.39 -0.46
C THR A 251 16.15 20.70 0.33
N LEU A 252 15.35 19.70 0.71
CA LEU A 252 14.01 19.90 1.27
C LEU A 252 13.95 19.85 2.81
N ASN A 253 15.10 19.66 3.47
CA ASN A 253 15.17 19.42 4.92
C ASN A 253 14.51 20.54 5.76
N GLU A 254 14.66 21.78 5.32
CA GLU A 254 14.10 22.98 5.96
C GLU A 254 12.57 23.09 5.85
N GLU A 255 11.96 22.50 4.82
CA GLU A 255 10.50 22.53 4.63
C GLU A 255 9.77 21.58 5.56
N LEU A 256 10.45 20.56 6.09
CA LEU A 256 9.87 19.62 7.07
C LEU A 256 9.33 20.35 8.31
N GLY A 257 9.96 21.46 8.71
CA GLY A 257 9.48 22.32 9.80
C GLY A 257 8.34 23.28 9.44
N GLN A 258 8.00 23.39 8.15
CA GLN A 258 6.99 24.32 7.63
C GLN A 258 5.70 23.61 7.17
N ILE A 259 5.62 22.28 7.32
CA ILE A 259 4.46 21.51 6.92
C ILE A 259 3.22 21.90 7.75
N LYS A 260 2.09 22.11 7.07
CA LYS A 260 0.80 22.44 7.72
C LYS A 260 -0.22 21.31 7.63
N TYR A 261 -0.14 20.52 6.58
CA TYR A 261 -1.07 19.44 6.29
C TYR A 261 -0.28 18.16 6.08
N ILE A 262 -0.68 17.11 6.79
CA ILE A 262 -0.16 15.76 6.61
C ILE A 262 -1.28 14.97 5.95
N PHE A 263 -1.05 14.57 4.70
CA PHE A 263 -1.90 13.60 4.02
C PHE A 263 -1.32 12.23 4.31
N SER A 264 -2.08 11.39 5.02
CA SER A 264 -1.67 10.05 5.40
C SER A 264 -2.55 9.03 4.70
N ASP A 265 -1.92 7.99 4.16
CA ASP A 265 -2.66 6.84 3.66
C ASP A 265 -3.10 5.96 4.84
N LYS A 266 -4.27 5.32 4.72
CA LYS A 266 -4.78 4.43 5.77
C LYS A 266 -4.01 3.11 5.74
N THR A 267 -4.00 2.47 4.58
CA THR A 267 -3.45 1.12 4.40
C THR A 267 -1.92 1.19 4.31
N GLY A 268 -1.21 0.35 5.05
CA GLY A 268 0.26 0.30 5.02
C GLY A 268 1.00 1.48 5.68
N THR A 269 0.31 2.56 6.08
CA THR A 269 0.91 3.67 6.86
C THR A 269 0.29 3.78 8.26
N LEU A 270 -1.03 3.98 8.37
CA LEU A 270 -1.70 4.03 9.68
C LEU A 270 -1.95 2.64 10.27
N THR A 271 -2.19 1.64 9.42
CA THR A 271 -2.49 0.27 9.83
C THR A 271 -1.44 -0.72 9.32
N GLN A 272 -1.08 -1.70 10.14
CA GLN A 272 -0.10 -2.75 9.81
C GLN A 272 -0.66 -3.86 8.89
N ASN A 273 -1.85 -3.70 8.31
CA ASN A 273 -2.56 -4.68 7.48
C ASN A 273 -2.69 -6.08 8.13
N ILE A 274 -2.66 -6.14 9.47
CA ILE A 274 -2.87 -7.35 10.25
C ILE A 274 -4.24 -7.22 10.91
N MET A 275 -5.13 -8.17 10.62
CA MET A 275 -6.44 -8.27 11.25
C MET A 275 -6.36 -9.29 12.39
N ALA A 276 -6.84 -8.91 13.58
CA ALA A 276 -6.87 -9.78 14.75
C ALA A 276 -8.30 -9.84 15.31
N PHE A 277 -8.71 -11.04 15.72
CA PHE A 277 -9.97 -11.23 16.42
C PHE A 277 -9.83 -10.77 17.87
N ASN A 278 -10.55 -9.71 18.23
CA ASN A 278 -10.41 -9.08 19.55
C ASN A 278 -11.58 -9.41 20.49
N LYS A 279 -12.82 -9.37 20.00
CA LYS A 279 -14.03 -9.47 20.83
C LYS A 279 -15.16 -10.14 20.06
N CYS A 280 -16.11 -10.71 20.79
CA CYS A 280 -17.39 -11.15 20.25
C CYS A 280 -18.51 -11.00 21.29
N SER A 281 -19.74 -10.88 20.81
CA SER A 281 -20.93 -11.01 21.64
C SER A 281 -21.67 -12.28 21.25
N ILE A 282 -21.90 -13.16 22.24
CA ILE A 282 -22.59 -14.43 22.05
C ILE A 282 -23.74 -14.47 23.05
N ASN A 283 -24.97 -14.56 22.55
CA ASN A 283 -26.19 -14.62 23.37
C ASN A 283 -26.32 -13.46 24.39
N GLY A 284 -26.00 -12.23 23.97
CA GLY A 284 -26.04 -11.03 24.82
C GLY A 284 -24.86 -10.90 25.79
N LYS A 285 -23.93 -11.86 25.84
CA LYS A 285 -22.71 -11.78 26.64
C LYS A 285 -21.52 -11.35 25.77
N SER A 286 -20.90 -10.23 26.14
CA SER A 286 -19.68 -9.73 25.52
C SER A 286 -18.44 -10.44 26.07
N TYR A 287 -17.56 -10.87 25.18
CA TYR A 287 -16.30 -11.55 25.46
C TYR A 287 -15.13 -10.78 24.81
N GLY A 288 -13.94 -10.93 25.40
CA GLY A 288 -12.71 -10.23 24.98
C GLY A 288 -12.48 -8.91 25.74
N GLU A 289 -13.22 -8.66 26.81
CA GLU A 289 -12.95 -7.60 27.77
C GLU A 289 -12.41 -8.18 29.07
N VAL A 290 -11.33 -7.60 29.58
CA VAL A 290 -10.73 -8.02 30.85
C VAL A 290 -11.26 -7.10 31.94
N TYR A 291 -11.82 -7.70 32.99
CA TYR A 291 -12.34 -7.00 34.16
C TYR A 291 -11.41 -7.22 35.35
N ASP A 292 -11.22 -6.19 36.16
CA ASP A 292 -10.48 -6.31 37.41
C ASP A 292 -11.33 -7.01 38.49
N LEU A 293 -10.72 -7.26 39.66
CA LEU A 293 -11.40 -7.85 40.82
C LEU A 293 -12.55 -6.98 41.37
N ALA A 294 -12.61 -5.70 40.99
CA ALA A 294 -13.69 -4.76 41.34
C ALA A 294 -14.78 -4.67 40.26
N GLY A 295 -14.69 -5.45 39.18
CA GLY A 295 -15.62 -5.46 38.06
C GLY A 295 -15.48 -4.27 37.11
N GLN A 296 -14.40 -3.49 37.20
CA GLN A 296 -14.08 -2.42 36.26
C GLN A 296 -13.29 -2.94 35.06
N ARG A 297 -13.60 -2.41 33.88
CA ARG A 297 -12.91 -2.78 32.64
C ARG A 297 -11.47 -2.26 32.67
N THR A 298 -10.51 -3.16 32.48
CA THR A 298 -9.08 -2.85 32.43
C THR A 298 -8.60 -2.76 30.98
N GLU A 299 -7.68 -1.84 30.70
CA GLU A 299 -7.00 -1.81 29.40
C GLU A 299 -5.99 -2.95 29.28
N ILE A 300 -5.99 -3.61 28.12
CA ILE A 300 -5.05 -4.70 27.83
C ILE A 300 -3.67 -4.07 27.63
N THR A 301 -2.72 -4.47 28.48
CA THR A 301 -1.31 -4.04 28.41
C THR A 301 -0.42 -5.24 28.11
N GLU A 302 0.88 -5.01 27.88
CA GLU A 302 1.85 -6.09 27.67
C GLU A 302 1.96 -7.05 28.89
N HIS A 303 1.53 -6.60 30.06
CA HIS A 303 1.55 -7.36 31.31
C HIS A 303 0.25 -8.14 31.56
N THR A 304 -0.78 -7.99 30.73
CA THR A 304 -2.03 -8.74 30.88
C THR A 304 -1.79 -10.22 30.54
N GLU A 305 -2.23 -11.10 31.43
CA GLU A 305 -2.09 -12.55 31.26
C GLU A 305 -2.81 -13.02 29.99
N LYS A 306 -2.14 -13.87 29.22
CA LYS A 306 -2.67 -14.43 27.97
C LYS A 306 -3.36 -15.74 28.28
N VAL A 307 -4.43 -16.02 27.54
CA VAL A 307 -5.08 -17.33 27.54
C VAL A 307 -4.11 -18.41 27.10
N ASP A 308 -4.11 -19.53 27.83
CA ASP A 308 -3.40 -20.73 27.43
C ASP A 308 -4.25 -21.61 26.48
N PHE A 309 -3.80 -21.71 25.24
CA PHE A 309 -4.37 -22.57 24.20
C PHE A 309 -3.69 -23.94 24.07
N SER A 310 -2.79 -24.32 24.99
CA SER A 310 -2.03 -25.59 24.94
C SER A 310 -2.91 -26.86 24.91
N TYR A 311 -4.19 -26.75 25.29
CA TYR A 311 -5.14 -27.86 25.17
C TYR A 311 -5.45 -28.24 23.71
N ASN A 312 -5.17 -27.36 22.76
CA ASN A 312 -5.39 -27.57 21.34
C ASN A 312 -4.04 -27.66 20.61
N GLN A 313 -3.67 -28.87 20.20
CA GLN A 313 -2.39 -29.13 19.50
C GLN A 313 -2.29 -28.40 18.16
N LEU A 314 -3.43 -28.06 17.55
CA LEU A 314 -3.49 -27.34 16.30
C LEU A 314 -3.65 -25.84 16.52
N ALA A 315 -3.52 -25.28 17.72
CA ALA A 315 -3.58 -23.84 17.94
C ALA A 315 -2.52 -23.08 17.13
N ASP A 316 -2.83 -21.85 16.71
CA ASP A 316 -1.86 -20.96 16.08
C ASP A 316 -1.04 -20.25 17.18
N PRO A 317 0.29 -20.45 17.25
CA PRO A 317 1.12 -19.85 18.30
C PRO A 317 1.16 -18.32 18.25
N LYS A 318 0.77 -17.69 17.13
CA LYS A 318 0.71 -16.23 16.98
C LYS A 318 -0.59 -15.64 17.49
N PHE A 319 -1.61 -16.45 17.71
CA PHE A 319 -2.90 -15.96 18.19
C PHE A 319 -2.81 -15.57 19.66
N VAL A 320 -3.36 -14.39 19.98
CA VAL A 320 -3.36 -13.85 21.33
C VAL A 320 -4.78 -13.49 21.71
N PHE A 321 -5.19 -13.96 22.88
CA PHE A 321 -6.48 -13.62 23.49
C PHE A 321 -6.30 -13.52 25.00
N TYR A 322 -7.13 -12.72 25.66
CA TYR A 322 -6.95 -12.35 27.07
C TYR A 322 -8.13 -12.73 27.96
N ASP A 323 -9.32 -12.91 27.40
CA ASP A 323 -10.50 -13.27 28.19
C ASP A 323 -10.60 -14.79 28.38
N HIS A 324 -10.33 -15.23 29.61
CA HIS A 324 -10.39 -16.64 30.00
C HIS A 324 -11.81 -17.19 30.04
N SER A 325 -12.83 -16.34 30.23
CA SER A 325 -14.22 -16.78 30.39
C SER A 325 -14.81 -17.37 29.10
N LEU A 326 -14.34 -16.92 27.93
CA LEU A 326 -14.74 -17.48 26.64
C LEU A 326 -14.21 -18.91 26.46
N VAL A 327 -12.96 -19.13 26.87
CA VAL A 327 -12.30 -20.44 26.78
C VAL A 327 -12.95 -21.43 27.72
N GLU A 328 -13.30 -20.98 28.94
CA GLU A 328 -14.06 -21.77 29.90
C GLU A 328 -15.43 -22.16 29.34
N ALA A 329 -16.17 -21.21 28.74
CA ALA A 329 -17.46 -21.51 28.12
C ALA A 329 -17.36 -22.55 27.00
N VAL A 330 -16.30 -22.48 26.18
CA VAL A 330 -16.02 -23.48 25.14
C VAL A 330 -15.69 -24.85 25.74
N LYS A 331 -14.83 -24.90 26.76
CA LYS A 331 -14.42 -26.14 27.45
C LYS A 331 -15.56 -26.80 28.21
N LEU A 332 -16.49 -26.00 28.76
CA LEU A 332 -17.71 -26.48 29.41
C LEU A 332 -18.74 -27.04 28.43
N GLY A 333 -18.52 -26.87 27.12
CA GLY A 333 -19.42 -27.40 26.10
C GLY A 333 -20.69 -26.57 25.92
N ASP A 334 -20.64 -25.26 26.17
CA ASP A 334 -21.81 -24.39 25.96
C ASP A 334 -22.28 -24.45 24.49
N ALA A 335 -23.52 -24.90 24.29
CA ALA A 335 -24.05 -25.18 22.96
C ALA A 335 -24.13 -23.93 22.07
N VAL A 336 -24.38 -22.76 22.65
CA VAL A 336 -24.50 -21.50 21.89
C VAL A 336 -23.12 -21.02 21.45
N THR A 337 -22.14 -21.07 22.35
CA THR A 337 -20.73 -20.76 22.04
C THR A 337 -20.16 -21.73 21.00
N HIS A 338 -20.48 -23.03 21.09
CA HIS A 338 -20.09 -24.02 20.07
C HIS A 338 -20.70 -23.73 18.70
N ARG A 339 -21.99 -23.36 18.64
CA ARG A 339 -22.65 -22.95 17.39
C ARG A 339 -22.02 -21.70 16.77
N PHE A 340 -21.61 -20.73 17.60
CA PHE A 340 -20.91 -19.53 17.14
C PHE A 340 -19.58 -19.87 16.46
N PHE A 341 -18.72 -20.66 17.11
CA PHE A 341 -17.43 -21.04 16.51
C PHE A 341 -17.59 -22.00 15.32
N ARG A 342 -18.60 -22.87 15.33
CA ARG A 342 -18.98 -23.68 14.17
C ARG A 342 -19.40 -22.83 12.97
N LEU A 343 -20.14 -21.74 13.19
CA LEU A 343 -20.46 -20.78 12.12
C LEU A 343 -19.17 -20.19 11.53
N LEU A 344 -18.23 -19.77 12.39
CA LEU A 344 -16.95 -19.19 11.96
C LEU A 344 -16.06 -20.20 11.21
N SER A 345 -16.11 -21.49 11.54
CA SER A 345 -15.32 -22.54 10.88
C SER A 345 -15.97 -23.15 9.62
N LEU A 346 -17.24 -22.84 9.33
CA LEU A 346 -17.95 -23.33 8.15
C LEU A 346 -18.25 -22.23 7.13
N CYS A 347 -18.67 -21.05 7.58
CA CYS A 347 -19.13 -19.97 6.71
C CYS A 347 -17.97 -19.03 6.30
N HIS A 348 -17.09 -19.47 5.42
CA HIS A 348 -15.97 -18.68 4.89
C HIS A 348 -15.47 -19.24 3.55
N THR A 349 -14.56 -18.54 2.86
CA THR A 349 -13.89 -19.04 1.64
C THR A 349 -12.41 -19.42 1.84
N VAL A 350 -11.90 -19.26 3.07
CA VAL A 350 -10.53 -19.60 3.45
C VAL A 350 -10.15 -21.03 3.03
N MET A 351 -8.94 -21.17 2.49
CA MET A 351 -8.32 -22.44 2.11
C MET A 351 -7.25 -22.84 3.13
N PRO A 352 -7.21 -24.11 3.55
CA PRO A 352 -6.18 -24.62 4.43
C PRO A 352 -4.99 -25.14 3.62
N GLU A 353 -3.78 -24.73 3.97
CA GLU A 353 -2.54 -25.27 3.41
C GLU A 353 -1.73 -25.93 4.53
N GLU A 354 -1.46 -27.23 4.42
CA GLU A 354 -0.66 -27.98 5.39
C GLU A 354 0.62 -28.48 4.71
N LYS A 355 1.71 -27.70 4.82
CA LYS A 355 3.01 -28.06 4.21
C LYS A 355 3.71 -29.20 4.95
N LYS A 356 3.50 -29.27 6.27
CA LYS A 356 4.00 -30.30 7.18
C LYS A 356 2.91 -30.60 8.19
N GLU A 357 2.82 -31.84 8.65
CA GLU A 357 1.83 -32.27 9.64
C GLU A 357 1.90 -31.37 10.89
N GLY A 358 0.77 -30.72 11.22
CA GLY A 358 0.66 -29.77 12.34
C GLY A 358 0.97 -28.31 12.00
N ASN A 359 1.59 -28.01 10.84
CA ASN A 359 1.80 -26.64 10.35
C ASN A 359 0.71 -26.25 9.36
N LEU A 360 -0.50 -26.06 9.90
CA LEU A 360 -1.66 -25.57 9.17
C LEU A 360 -1.55 -24.05 8.98
N VAL A 361 -1.67 -23.58 7.75
CA VAL A 361 -1.69 -22.16 7.39
C VAL A 361 -2.99 -21.87 6.66
N TYR A 362 -3.68 -20.81 7.07
CA TYR A 362 -4.92 -20.39 6.40
C TYR A 362 -4.64 -19.31 5.37
N GLN A 363 -5.03 -19.61 4.13
CA GLN A 363 -5.00 -18.66 3.02
C GLN A 363 -6.41 -18.13 2.81
N ALA A 364 -6.62 -16.84 3.07
CA ALA A 364 -7.92 -16.19 2.95
C ALA A 364 -7.92 -15.15 1.82
N GLN A 365 -9.05 -15.00 1.14
CA GLN A 365 -9.23 -13.89 0.18
C GLN A 365 -9.27 -12.53 0.88
N SER A 366 -9.73 -12.50 2.12
CA SER A 366 -9.81 -11.29 2.92
C SER A 366 -9.22 -11.57 4.32
N PRO A 367 -8.37 -10.68 4.86
CA PRO A 367 -7.66 -10.93 6.11
C PRO A 367 -8.61 -11.00 7.32
N ASP A 368 -9.80 -10.42 7.23
CA ASP A 368 -10.86 -10.56 8.23
C ASP A 368 -11.39 -12.00 8.33
N GLU A 369 -11.66 -12.68 7.22
CA GLU A 369 -12.04 -14.09 7.20
C GLU A 369 -10.91 -14.95 7.76
N GLY A 370 -9.67 -14.65 7.37
CA GLY A 370 -8.49 -15.31 7.92
C GLY A 370 -8.42 -15.19 9.44
N ALA A 371 -8.62 -13.99 9.99
CA ALA A 371 -8.62 -13.75 11.43
C ALA A 371 -9.76 -14.50 12.16
N LEU A 372 -10.96 -14.53 11.57
CA LEU A 372 -12.11 -15.24 12.15
C LEU A 372 -11.91 -16.76 12.18
N VAL A 373 -11.41 -17.34 11.09
CA VAL A 373 -11.14 -18.80 11.01
C VAL A 373 -9.96 -19.17 11.90
N THR A 374 -8.93 -18.33 11.99
CA THR A 374 -7.83 -18.51 12.94
C THR A 374 -8.34 -18.46 14.38
N ALA A 375 -9.25 -17.54 14.72
CA ALA A 375 -9.86 -17.52 16.05
C ALA A 375 -10.62 -18.83 16.33
N ALA A 376 -11.50 -19.26 15.43
CA ALA A 376 -12.24 -20.52 15.58
C ALA A 376 -11.30 -21.73 15.77
N ARG A 377 -10.21 -21.78 15.00
CA ARG A 377 -9.16 -22.79 15.14
C ARG A 377 -8.58 -22.81 16.54
N ASN A 378 -8.21 -21.67 17.11
CA ASN A 378 -7.62 -21.60 18.46
C ASN A 378 -8.59 -22.06 19.54
N PHE A 379 -9.87 -21.69 19.42
CA PHE A 379 -10.93 -22.18 20.32
C PHE A 379 -11.34 -23.64 20.07
N GLY A 380 -10.64 -24.39 19.22
CA GLY A 380 -10.85 -25.84 19.05
C GLY A 380 -11.79 -26.23 17.91
N PHE A 381 -12.15 -25.30 17.04
CA PHE A 381 -12.96 -25.54 15.82
C PHE A 381 -12.06 -25.37 14.59
N VAL A 382 -11.27 -26.40 14.30
CA VAL A 382 -10.19 -26.33 13.31
C VAL A 382 -10.70 -26.76 11.94
N PHE A 383 -10.81 -25.82 11.02
CA PHE A 383 -11.09 -26.12 9.62
C PHE A 383 -9.88 -26.82 8.98
N ARG A 384 -10.05 -28.02 8.40
CA ARG A 384 -8.96 -28.87 7.87
C ARG A 384 -8.93 -28.94 6.35
N ALA A 385 -10.09 -29.12 5.73
CA ALA A 385 -10.16 -29.33 4.29
C ALA A 385 -11.54 -28.95 3.76
N ARG A 386 -11.58 -28.60 2.47
CA ARG A 386 -12.81 -28.37 1.71
C ARG A 386 -12.69 -29.03 0.35
N THR A 387 -13.75 -29.73 -0.03
CA THR A 387 -13.99 -30.19 -1.39
C THR A 387 -15.23 -29.47 -1.94
N PRO A 388 -15.56 -29.60 -3.25
CA PRO A 388 -16.79 -29.03 -3.79
C PRO A 388 -18.08 -29.52 -3.08
N GLU A 389 -18.03 -30.69 -2.44
CA GLU A 389 -19.20 -31.36 -1.84
C GLU A 389 -19.12 -31.46 -0.32
N THR A 390 -17.96 -31.22 0.30
CA THR A 390 -17.78 -31.42 1.75
C THR A 390 -16.85 -30.40 2.41
N ILE A 391 -17.07 -30.15 3.70
CA ILE A 391 -16.19 -29.37 4.58
C ILE A 391 -15.81 -30.23 5.79
N THR A 392 -14.51 -30.39 6.04
CA THR A 392 -13.97 -31.16 7.16
C THR A 392 -13.47 -30.22 8.26
N VAL A 393 -14.02 -30.36 9.46
CA VAL A 393 -13.67 -29.56 10.65
C VAL A 393 -13.35 -30.51 11.81
N VAL A 394 -12.32 -30.21 12.60
CA VAL A 394 -12.05 -30.86 13.88
C VAL A 394 -12.67 -30.00 14.98
N GLU A 395 -13.73 -30.50 15.61
CA GLU A 395 -14.42 -29.86 16.72
C GLU A 395 -13.97 -30.50 18.04
N MET A 396 -13.28 -29.75 18.89
CA MET A 396 -12.82 -30.21 20.22
C MET A 396 -12.06 -31.56 20.19
N GLY A 397 -11.33 -31.83 19.10
CA GLY A 397 -10.58 -33.05 18.88
C GLY A 397 -11.28 -34.11 18.01
N GLU A 398 -12.58 -33.96 17.73
CA GLU A 398 -13.35 -34.89 16.90
C GLU A 398 -13.46 -34.40 15.46
N THR A 399 -13.12 -35.25 14.49
CA THR A 399 -13.27 -34.90 13.07
C THR A 399 -14.72 -35.05 12.62
N LYS A 400 -15.32 -33.97 12.12
CA LYS A 400 -16.67 -33.93 11.54
C LYS A 400 -16.61 -33.49 10.09
N VAL A 401 -17.41 -34.17 9.25
CA VAL A 401 -17.53 -33.88 7.81
C VAL A 401 -18.94 -33.39 7.53
N TYR A 402 -19.03 -32.15 7.07
CA TYR A 402 -20.28 -31.51 6.67
C TYR A 402 -20.45 -31.64 5.16
N GLU A 403 -21.66 -31.98 4.70
CA GLU A 403 -22.01 -31.94 3.29
C GLU A 403 -22.25 -30.48 2.89
N LEU A 404 -21.53 -29.99 1.87
CA LEU A 404 -21.65 -28.64 1.34
C LEU A 404 -22.67 -28.65 0.20
N LEU A 405 -23.79 -27.96 0.39
CA LEU A 405 -24.87 -27.91 -0.60
C LEU A 405 -24.82 -26.64 -1.44
N ALA A 406 -24.50 -25.51 -0.82
CA ALA A 406 -24.35 -24.24 -1.54
C ALA A 406 -23.47 -23.26 -0.76
N ILE A 407 -22.67 -22.49 -1.50
CA ILE A 407 -22.01 -21.29 -1.03
C ILE A 407 -22.64 -20.09 -1.74
N LEU A 408 -23.07 -19.11 -0.97
CA LEU A 408 -23.57 -17.83 -1.45
C LEU A 408 -22.52 -16.76 -1.13
N ASP A 409 -21.58 -16.59 -2.05
CA ASP A 409 -20.39 -15.74 -1.88
C ASP A 409 -20.69 -14.31 -1.46
N PHE A 410 -19.73 -13.72 -0.75
CA PHE A 410 -19.75 -12.31 -0.43
C PHE A 410 -19.71 -11.47 -1.71
N ASN A 411 -20.55 -10.44 -1.78
CA ASN A 411 -20.39 -9.39 -2.78
C ASN A 411 -20.74 -8.03 -2.16
N ASN A 412 -20.20 -6.96 -2.75
CA ASN A 412 -20.36 -5.60 -2.22
C ASN A 412 -21.81 -5.11 -2.20
N VAL A 413 -22.70 -5.72 -2.99
CA VAL A 413 -24.14 -5.39 -3.03
C VAL A 413 -24.90 -6.04 -1.88
N ARG A 414 -24.61 -7.33 -1.58
CA ARG A 414 -25.25 -8.11 -0.52
C ARG A 414 -24.65 -7.83 0.85
N LYS A 415 -23.36 -7.48 0.92
CA LYS A 415 -22.56 -7.27 2.14
C LYS A 415 -22.67 -8.41 3.17
N ARG A 416 -22.91 -9.63 2.68
CA ARG A 416 -23.01 -10.86 3.48
C ARG A 416 -22.60 -12.07 2.68
N MET A 417 -22.16 -13.10 3.38
CA MET A 417 -21.88 -14.44 2.89
C MET A 417 -22.79 -15.44 3.59
N SER A 418 -23.20 -16.50 2.88
CA SER A 418 -23.94 -17.59 3.51
C SER A 418 -23.49 -18.94 2.97
N VAL A 419 -23.63 -19.97 3.80
CA VAL A 419 -23.28 -21.35 3.46
C VAL A 419 -24.41 -22.26 3.92
N ILE A 420 -24.83 -23.18 3.05
CA ILE A 420 -25.82 -24.21 3.35
C ILE A 420 -25.09 -25.54 3.48
N VAL A 421 -25.18 -26.14 4.65
CA VAL A 421 -24.54 -27.42 4.96
C VAL A 421 -25.51 -28.41 5.58
N ARG A 422 -25.25 -29.70 5.35
CA ARG A 422 -25.84 -30.78 6.14
C ARG A 422 -24.85 -31.26 7.18
N SER A 423 -25.27 -31.32 8.43
CA SER A 423 -24.46 -31.87 9.52
C SER A 423 -24.30 -33.39 9.38
N PRO A 424 -23.28 -33.99 10.03
CA PRO A 424 -23.18 -35.45 10.15
C PRO A 424 -24.42 -36.11 10.78
N GLU A 425 -25.17 -35.35 11.58
CA GLU A 425 -26.40 -35.76 12.26
C GLU A 425 -27.63 -35.69 11.32
N GLY A 426 -27.47 -35.13 10.11
CA GLY A 426 -28.50 -35.04 9.08
C GLY A 426 -29.21 -33.68 8.98
N ASP A 427 -28.92 -32.76 9.91
CA ASP A 427 -29.58 -31.46 10.00
C ASP A 427 -29.11 -30.51 8.90
N LEU A 428 -30.07 -29.95 8.17
CA LEU A 428 -29.82 -28.93 7.18
C LEU A 428 -29.77 -27.55 7.84
N THR A 429 -28.62 -26.87 7.78
CA THR A 429 -28.42 -25.56 8.42
C THR A 429 -27.89 -24.53 7.42
N LEU A 430 -28.49 -23.33 7.44
CA LEU A 430 -27.98 -22.14 6.76
C LEU A 430 -27.18 -21.31 7.77
N TYR A 431 -25.88 -21.15 7.53
CA TYR A 431 -25.04 -20.18 8.24
C TYR A 431 -24.93 -18.90 7.42
N CYS A 432 -25.00 -17.75 8.09
CA CYS A 432 -24.88 -16.44 7.45
C CYS A 432 -24.02 -15.52 8.31
N LYS A 433 -23.09 -14.80 7.68
CA LYS A 433 -22.30 -13.73 8.28
C LYS A 433 -22.30 -12.51 7.36
N GLY A 434 -22.27 -11.31 7.91
CA GLY A 434 -22.29 -10.08 7.12
C GLY A 434 -22.32 -8.84 7.98
N ALA A 435 -22.53 -7.68 7.35
CA ALA A 435 -22.69 -6.42 8.05
C ALA A 435 -23.91 -6.46 9.00
N ASP A 436 -23.74 -5.88 10.18
CA ASP A 436 -24.75 -5.72 11.23
C ASP A 436 -26.10 -5.24 10.69
N THR A 437 -26.11 -4.12 9.99
CA THR A 437 -27.29 -3.49 9.37
C THR A 437 -28.05 -4.45 8.46
N ILE A 438 -27.34 -5.24 7.65
CA ILE A 438 -27.94 -6.19 6.71
C ILE A 438 -28.47 -7.43 7.43
N VAL A 439 -27.72 -7.96 8.39
CA VAL A 439 -28.14 -9.15 9.13
C VAL A 439 -29.33 -8.83 10.01
N TYR A 440 -29.35 -7.67 10.67
CA TYR A 440 -30.46 -7.22 11.50
C TYR A 440 -31.78 -7.03 10.74
N GLU A 441 -31.74 -6.66 9.48
CA GLU A 441 -32.93 -6.57 8.62
C GLU A 441 -33.54 -7.94 8.28
N LEU A 442 -32.73 -9.01 8.34
CA LEU A 442 -33.13 -10.38 7.98
C LEU A 442 -33.54 -11.24 9.18
N LEU A 443 -33.43 -10.70 10.40
CA LEU A 443 -33.84 -11.42 11.60
C LEU A 443 -35.36 -11.50 11.71
N ASP A 444 -35.83 -12.56 12.35
CA ASP A 444 -37.24 -12.68 12.71
C ASP A 444 -37.66 -11.55 13.67
N SER A 445 -38.92 -11.12 13.55
CA SER A 445 -39.50 -10.07 14.40
C SER A 445 -39.35 -10.34 15.90
N SER A 446 -39.29 -11.61 16.32
CA SER A 446 -39.09 -12.03 17.70
C SER A 446 -37.68 -11.69 18.25
N CYS A 447 -36.69 -11.47 17.39
CA CYS A 447 -35.33 -11.11 17.78
C CYS A 447 -35.14 -9.61 18.04
N GLY A 448 -36.20 -8.81 18.00
CA GLY A 448 -36.16 -7.36 18.26
C GLY A 448 -35.43 -6.96 19.55
N PRO A 449 -35.70 -7.57 20.72
CA PRO A 449 -35.06 -7.20 21.98
C PRO A 449 -33.54 -7.42 22.01
N LEU A 450 -33.04 -8.41 21.25
CA LEU A 450 -31.62 -8.75 21.19
C LEU A 450 -30.80 -7.68 20.44
N LYS A 451 -31.45 -6.83 19.63
CA LYS A 451 -30.77 -5.74 18.90
C LYS A 451 -30.33 -4.60 19.81
N ASP A 452 -31.00 -4.41 20.96
CA ASP A 452 -30.68 -3.33 21.90
C ASP A 452 -29.58 -3.73 22.91
N GLU A 453 -29.31 -5.02 23.05
CA GLU A 453 -28.29 -5.59 23.96
C GLU A 453 -26.97 -5.97 23.26
N THR A 454 -26.94 -5.99 21.93
CA THR A 454 -25.74 -6.29 21.11
C THR A 454 -25.18 -5.04 20.49
#